data_AF-A0A3N5TZK4-F1
#
_entry.id   AF-A0A3N5TZK4-F1
#
_cell.length_a   1.000
_cell.length_b   1.000
_cell.length_c   1.000
_cell.angle_alpha   90.00
_cell.angle_beta   90.00
_cell.angle_gamma   90.00
#
_symmetry.space_group_name_H-M   'P 1'
#
loop_
_entity.id
_entity.type
_entity.pdbx_description
1 polymer ?
#
loop_
_entity_poly.entity_id
_entity_poly.type
_entity_poly.pdbx_seq_one_letter_code
_entity_poly.pdbx_strand_id
1 'polypeptide(L)' 'MARRLFEWDYSTYPGAKSYPHLFTPIQIGNLTVPNRIKYAATEDNLNSHDGFITDAGVAYMRE' A
#
# COMPACT_ATOMS: atom_id res chain seq x y z
N MET A 1 -15.11 13.41 8.73
CA MET A 1 -13.91 12.77 9.31
C MET A 1 -13.59 11.54 8.47
N ALA A 2 -12.36 11.40 7.98
CA ALA A 2 -11.96 10.26 7.17
C ALA A 2 -11.86 8.98 8.04
N ARG A 3 -12.36 7.85 7.53
CA ARG A 3 -12.50 6.60 8.28
C ARG A 3 -11.14 5.88 8.40
N ARG A 4 -10.69 5.61 9.63
CA ARG A 4 -9.55 4.71 9.91
C ARG A 4 -10.08 3.27 9.99
N LEU A 5 -9.61 2.39 9.12
CA LEU A 5 -10.09 1.01 9.05
C LEU A 5 -9.32 0.06 10.00
N PHE A 6 -8.08 0.41 10.37
CA PHE A 6 -7.20 -0.42 11.21
C PHE A 6 -6.02 0.40 11.79
N GLU A 7 -5.41 -0.09 12.86
CA GLU A 7 -4.16 0.42 13.46
C GLU A 7 -3.05 -0.61 13.31
N TRP A 8 -1.85 -0.17 12.93
CA TRP A 8 -0.69 -1.04 12.71
C TRP A 8 0.43 -0.65 13.65
N ASP A 9 1.06 -1.64 14.28
CA ASP A 9 2.30 -1.45 15.03
C ASP A 9 3.49 -1.62 14.09
N TYR A 10 4.19 -0.51 13.81
CA TYR A 10 5.39 -0.47 12.98
C TYR A 10 6.69 -0.56 13.80
N SER A 11 6.63 -0.74 15.12
CA SER A 11 7.80 -0.66 16.02
C SER A 11 8.95 -1.60 15.64
N THR A 12 8.64 -2.73 15.00
CA THR A 12 9.60 -3.75 14.56
C THR A 12 10.02 -3.60 13.09
N TYR A 13 9.44 -2.68 12.34
CA TYR A 13 9.66 -2.58 10.90
C TYR A 13 11.01 -1.90 10.58
N PRO A 14 11.71 -2.34 9.51
CA PRO A 14 12.91 -1.68 9.05
C PRO A 14 12.68 -0.18 8.81
N GLY A 15 13.56 0.66 9.34
CA GLY A 15 13.47 2.11 9.17
C GLY A 15 12.47 2.81 10.09
N ALA A 16 11.67 2.11 10.91
CA ALA A 16 10.70 2.75 11.81
C ALA A 16 11.35 3.72 12.81
N LYS A 17 12.52 3.36 13.35
CA LYS A 17 13.30 4.22 14.25
C LYS A 17 13.96 5.40 13.52
N SER A 18 14.48 5.16 12.32
CA SER A 18 15.23 6.17 11.55
C SER A 18 14.32 7.16 10.81
N TYR A 19 13.15 6.70 10.39
CA TYR A 19 12.20 7.45 9.55
C TYR A 19 10.76 7.34 10.10
N PRO A 20 10.51 7.73 11.37
CA PRO A 20 9.21 7.52 12.01
C PRO A 20 8.05 8.22 11.28
N HIS A 21 8.34 9.33 10.59
CA HIS A 21 7.33 10.07 9.81
C HIS A 21 6.71 9.25 8.66
N LEU A 22 7.43 8.28 8.09
CA LEU A 22 6.89 7.39 7.04
C LEU A 22 5.81 6.45 7.58
N PHE A 23 5.83 6.16 8.87
CA PHE A 23 4.92 5.23 9.55
C PHE A 23 3.78 5.95 10.28
N THR A 24 3.55 7.23 9.95
CA THR A 24 2.44 8.01 10.50
C THR A 24 1.26 8.06 9.54
N PRO A 25 0.01 8.07 10.04
CA PRO A 25 -1.16 8.22 9.19
C PRO A 25 -1.16 9.52 8.37
N ILE A 26 -1.76 9.46 7.19
CA ILE A 26 -1.96 10.61 6.30
C ILE A 26 -3.38 10.59 5.73
N GLN A 27 -3.99 11.75 5.58
CA GLN A 27 -5.24 11.88 4.85
C GLN A 27 -4.94 12.24 3.38
N ILE A 28 -5.46 11.44 2.44
CA ILE A 28 -5.39 11.68 1.00
C ILE A 28 -6.82 11.77 0.48
N GLY A 29 -7.26 12.98 0.13
CA GLY A 29 -8.66 13.24 -0.23
C GLY A 29 -9.61 12.87 0.92
N ASN A 30 -10.47 11.88 0.70
CA ASN A 30 -11.44 11.37 1.67
C ASN A 30 -10.98 10.09 2.41
N LEU A 31 -9.76 9.62 2.17
CA LEU A 31 -9.20 8.40 2.78
C LEU A 31 -8.12 8.73 3.82
N THR A 32 -8.16 8.07 4.97
CA THR A 32 -7.04 8.03 5.92
C THR A 32 -6.22 6.76 5.67
N VAL A 33 -4.99 6.92 5.21
CA VAL A 33 -4.02 5.83 5.00
C VAL A 33 -3.19 5.68 6.28
N PRO A 34 -2.90 4.45 6.74
CA PRO A 34 -2.19 4.18 8.01
C PRO A 34 -0.72 4.65 8.02
N ASN A 35 -0.08 4.73 6.86
CA ASN A 35 1.32 5.09 6.68
C ASN A 35 1.52 5.84 5.35
N ARG A 36 2.76 6.21 5.03
CA ARG A 36 3.14 6.97 3.82
C ARG A 36 3.96 6.12 2.83
N ILE A 37 3.95 4.81 2.99
CA ILE A 37 4.60 3.85 2.10
C ILE A 37 3.62 3.52 0.97
N LYS A 38 4.08 3.61 -0.27
CA LYS A 38 3.25 3.49 -1.47
C LYS A 38 3.87 2.50 -2.44
N TYR A 39 3.05 1.62 -3.00
CA TYR A 39 3.37 0.93 -4.24
C TYR A 39 3.09 1.86 -5.44
N ALA A 40 4.13 2.19 -6.21
CA ALA A 40 4.00 3.04 -7.38
C ALA A 40 3.43 2.24 -8.57
N ALA A 41 2.78 2.93 -9.52
CA ALA A 41 2.33 2.30 -10.75
C ALA A 41 3.55 1.68 -11.47
N THR A 42 3.51 0.36 -11.62
CA THR A 42 4.60 -0.47 -12.14
C THR A 42 3.97 -1.52 -13.02
N GLU A 43 4.49 -1.68 -14.24
CA GLU A 43 4.08 -2.74 -15.16
C GLU A 43 4.76 -4.04 -14.77
N ASP A 44 3.95 -5.06 -14.46
CA ASP A 44 4.34 -6.38 -14.01
C ASP A 44 4.23 -7.45 -15.11
N ASN A 45 3.61 -7.14 -16.25
CA ASN A 45 3.38 -8.03 -17.39
C ASN A 45 2.64 -9.33 -17.01
N LEU A 46 1.76 -9.25 -16.00
CA LEU A 46 0.88 -10.34 -15.59
C LEU A 46 -0.50 -10.29 -16.26
N ASN A 47 -0.73 -9.33 -17.15
CA ASN A 47 -1.94 -9.23 -17.95
C ASN A 47 -2.00 -10.31 -19.05
N SER A 48 -3.21 -10.61 -19.51
CA SER A 48 -3.40 -11.44 -20.70
C SER A 48 -2.94 -10.69 -21.96
N HIS A 49 -2.76 -11.42 -23.07
CA HIS A 49 -2.33 -10.85 -24.35
C HIS A 49 -3.28 -9.76 -24.90
N ASP A 50 -4.56 -9.81 -24.56
CA ASP A 50 -5.58 -8.82 -24.88
C ASP A 50 -5.73 -7.72 -23.80
N GLY A 51 -4.86 -7.72 -22.78
CA GLY A 51 -4.73 -6.64 -21.80
C GLY A 51 -5.67 -6.74 -20.59
N PHE A 52 -6.28 -7.90 -20.34
CA PHE A 52 -7.13 -8.10 -19.17
C PHE A 52 -6.34 -8.56 -17.95
N ILE A 53 -6.95 -8.31 -16.78
CA ILE A 53 -6.47 -8.75 -15.48
C ILE A 53 -6.56 -10.28 -15.40
N THR A 54 -5.51 -10.90 -14.88
CA THR A 54 -5.44 -12.36 -14.65
C THR A 54 -5.43 -12.68 -13.16
N ASP A 55 -5.69 -13.94 -12.81
CA ASP A 55 -5.57 -14.44 -11.43
C ASP A 55 -4.15 -14.26 -10.88
N ALA A 56 -3.11 -14.33 -11.72
CA ALA A 56 -1.74 -14.09 -11.32
C ALA A 56 -1.52 -12.62 -10.89
N GLY A 57 -2.09 -11.66 -11.64
CA GLY A 57 -2.04 -10.24 -11.26
C GLY A 57 -2.82 -9.96 -9.97
N VAL A 58 -3.97 -10.61 -9.77
CA VAL A 58 -4.74 -10.50 -8.52
C VAL A 58 -3.98 -11.11 -7.34
N ALA A 59 -3.34 -12.26 -7.52
CA ALA A 59 -2.51 -12.88 -6.48
C ALA A 59 -1.32 -11.98 -6.12
N TYR A 60 -0.64 -11.40 -7.11
CA TYR A 60 0.48 -10.50 -6.88
C TYR A 60 0.10 -9.26 -6.06
N MET A 61 -1.06 -8.66 -6.29
CA MET A 61 -1.54 -7.48 -5.53
C MET A 61 -1.98 -7.78 -4.09
N ARG A 62 -2.14 -9.05 -3.71
CA ARG A 62 -2.58 -9.44 -2.36
C ARG A 62 -1.43 -9.62 -1.37
N GLU A 63 -0.23 -9.87 -1.86
CA GLU A 63 1.00 -10.04 -1.07
C GLU A 63 1.60 -8.69 -0.65
#